data_AF-A0A1H6MT50-F1
#
_entry.id   AF-A0A1H6MT50-F1
#
_cell.length_a   1.000
_cell.length_b   1.000
_cell.length_c   1.000
_cell.angle_alpha   90.00
_cell.angle_beta   90.00
_cell.angle_gamma   90.00
#
_symmetry.space_group_name_H-M   'P 1'
#
loop_
_entity.id
_entity.type
_entity.pdbx_description
1 polymer ?
#
loop_
_entity_poly.entity_id
_entity_poly.type
_entity_poly.pdbx_seq_one_letter_code
_entity_poly.pdbx_strand_id
1 'polypeptide(L)'
;MIKYAWLLLLSAFSAQAAIYKCEQNGVVEFSQFPCSGDAETVDMRPLGTAMLGTRGEYKQQVDALKRQSRFVEFQISSLEQQKQQDVEALKSELYKLRRSFPKAEELVVLQQKIDRTEQLYNEKIAAEKASLAGLKLKVGGLERQYAQN
;
A
#
# COMPACT_ATOMS: atom_id res chain seq x y z
N MET A 1 -19.57 38.66 -54.89
CA MET A 1 -19.62 37.20 -55.09
C MET A 1 -18.37 36.57 -54.50
N ILE A 2 -18.62 35.62 -53.60
CA ILE A 2 -17.75 35.01 -52.60
C ILE A 2 -16.67 34.14 -53.26
N LYS A 3 -15.38 34.47 -53.12
CA LYS A 3 -14.26 33.56 -53.36
C LYS A 3 -13.14 33.92 -52.38
N TYR A 4 -12.43 32.93 -51.83
CA TYR A 4 -11.34 33.03 -50.83
C TYR A 4 -11.72 32.92 -49.34
N ALA A 5 -12.74 32.17 -49.01
CA ALA A 5 -12.86 31.55 -47.70
C ALA A 5 -13.04 30.05 -47.94
N TRP A 6 -11.96 29.27 -48.08
CA TRP A 6 -11.97 27.78 -48.08
C TRP A 6 -10.55 27.18 -48.11
N LEU A 7 -9.64 27.66 -47.27
CA LEU A 7 -8.31 27.05 -47.06
C LEU A 7 -7.97 26.94 -45.57
N LEU A 8 -8.95 26.50 -44.77
CA LEU A 8 -8.77 26.13 -43.37
C LEU A 8 -9.71 24.97 -43.05
N LEU A 9 -9.39 23.74 -43.49
CA LEU A 9 -10.11 22.51 -43.10
C LEU A 9 -9.32 21.25 -43.50
N LEU A 10 -8.05 21.16 -43.08
CA LEU A 10 -7.35 19.89 -42.96
C LEU A 10 -7.09 19.64 -41.47
N SER A 11 -8.20 19.44 -40.76
CA SER A 11 -8.24 18.98 -39.38
C SER A 11 -7.60 17.59 -39.28
N ALA A 12 -6.71 17.46 -38.32
CA ALA A 12 -5.97 16.27 -37.95
C ALA A 12 -6.88 15.03 -37.85
N PHE A 13 -6.59 14.01 -38.66
CA PHE A 13 -7.08 12.66 -38.41
C PHE A 13 -6.14 12.01 -37.38
N SER A 14 -6.47 12.13 -36.10
CA SER A 14 -5.82 11.34 -35.06
C SER A 14 -6.27 9.89 -35.22
N ALA A 15 -5.43 9.04 -35.81
CA ALA A 15 -5.65 7.60 -35.82
C ALA A 15 -5.64 7.09 -34.36
N GLN A 16 -6.82 6.77 -33.83
CA GLN A 16 -6.95 6.08 -32.55
C GLN A 16 -6.63 4.61 -32.83
N ALA A 17 -5.46 4.15 -32.41
CA ALA A 17 -5.05 2.75 -32.61
C ALA A 17 -5.90 1.83 -31.70
N ALA A 18 -6.94 1.22 -32.25
CA ALA A 18 -7.67 0.13 -31.62
C ALA A 18 -7.03 -1.21 -32.03
N ILE A 19 -6.74 -2.07 -31.05
CA ILE A 19 -6.20 -3.42 -31.29
C ILE A 19 -7.36 -4.41 -31.13
N TYR A 20 -7.55 -5.25 -32.13
CA TYR A 20 -8.63 -6.23 -32.20
C TYR A 20 -8.06 -7.62 -31.93
N LYS A 21 -8.81 -8.42 -31.17
CA LYS A 21 -8.49 -9.84 -30.96
C LYS A 21 -9.15 -10.65 -32.06
N CYS A 22 -8.34 -11.39 -32.81
CA CYS A 22 -8.79 -12.20 -33.91
C CYS A 22 -8.46 -13.66 -33.63
N GLU A 23 -9.42 -14.56 -33.86
CA GLU A 23 -9.19 -15.99 -33.73
C GLU A 23 -9.23 -16.60 -35.12
N GLN A 24 -8.08 -17.05 -35.63
CA GLN A 24 -7.98 -17.79 -36.89
C GLN A 24 -7.43 -19.18 -36.61
N ASN A 25 -8.17 -20.21 -37.01
CA ASN A 25 -7.76 -21.62 -36.88
C ASN A 25 -7.38 -22.03 -35.44
N GLY A 26 -8.07 -21.48 -34.42
CA GLY A 26 -7.82 -21.77 -33.01
C GLY A 26 -6.58 -21.08 -32.42
N VAL A 27 -5.93 -20.18 -33.16
CA VAL A 27 -4.83 -19.33 -32.69
C VAL A 27 -5.32 -17.89 -32.57
N VAL A 28 -5.07 -17.28 -31.41
CA VAL A 28 -5.44 -15.90 -31.12
C VAL A 28 -4.31 -14.98 -31.58
N GLU A 29 -4.61 -14.10 -32.53
CA GLU A 29 -3.71 -13.06 -33.03
C GLU A 29 -4.28 -11.66 -32.78
N PHE A 30 -3.40 -10.69 -32.52
CA PHE A 30 -3.79 -9.32 -32.24
C PHE A 30 -3.46 -8.45 -33.46
N SER A 31 -4.50 -7.84 -34.05
CA SER A 31 -4.40 -7.05 -35.26
C SER A 31 -4.78 -5.59 -34.99
N GLN A 32 -4.12 -4.67 -35.68
CA GLN A 32 -4.47 -3.23 -35.66
C GLN A 32 -5.63 -2.91 -36.63
N PHE A 33 -6.11 -3.91 -37.38
CA PHE A 33 -7.24 -3.84 -38.29
C PHE A 33 -8.30 -4.88 -37.90
N PRO A 34 -9.61 -4.55 -37.96
CA PRO A 34 -10.67 -5.48 -37.58
C PRO A 34 -10.69 -6.70 -38.53
N CYS A 35 -10.67 -7.91 -37.96
CA CYS A 35 -10.63 -9.13 -38.75
C CYS A 35 -12.00 -9.61 -39.23
N SER A 36 -13.09 -9.18 -38.57
CA SER A 36 -14.48 -9.42 -38.97
C SER A 36 -15.40 -8.32 -38.41
N GLY A 37 -16.65 -8.26 -38.88
CA GLY A 37 -17.64 -7.26 -38.45
C GLY A 37 -17.98 -7.31 -36.95
N ASP A 38 -17.69 -8.42 -36.27
CA ASP A 38 -17.95 -8.66 -34.84
C ASP A 38 -16.66 -8.73 -34.00
N ALA A 39 -15.54 -8.21 -34.51
CA ALA A 39 -14.26 -8.30 -33.81
C ALA A 39 -14.26 -7.50 -32.50
N GLU A 40 -13.97 -8.19 -31.39
CA GLU A 40 -13.91 -7.59 -30.05
C GLU A 40 -12.66 -6.69 -29.94
N THR A 41 -12.87 -5.41 -29.65
CA THR A 41 -11.78 -4.46 -29.36
C THR A 41 -11.17 -4.80 -28.00
N VAL A 42 -9.87 -5.06 -27.97
CA VAL A 42 -9.15 -5.31 -26.72
C VAL A 42 -8.25 -4.12 -26.43
N ASP A 43 -8.52 -3.42 -25.32
CA ASP A 43 -7.68 -2.35 -24.81
C ASP A 43 -6.40 -2.96 -24.19
N MET A 44 -5.39 -3.17 -25.04
CA MET A 44 -4.05 -3.65 -24.66
C MET A 44 -3.24 -2.52 -24.00
N ARG A 45 -3.80 -1.89 -22.96
CA ARG A 45 -3.04 -0.93 -22.18
C ARG A 45 -1.98 -1.65 -21.36
N PRO A 46 -0.72 -1.22 -21.41
CA PRO A 46 0.33 -1.81 -20.57
C PRO A 46 -0.12 -1.77 -19.10
N LEU A 47 0.08 -2.89 -18.40
CA LEU A 47 -0.15 -3.02 -16.96
C LEU A 47 0.56 -1.85 -16.25
N GLY A 48 -0.23 -0.85 -15.84
CA GLY A 48 0.28 0.45 -15.35
C GLY A 48 -0.37 1.69 -15.98
N THR A 49 -1.21 1.54 -17.00
CA THR A 49 -1.98 2.64 -17.63
C THR A 49 -3.49 2.43 -17.56
N ALA A 50 -3.96 1.72 -16.54
CA ALA A 50 -5.37 1.72 -16.23
C ALA A 50 -5.80 3.18 -15.89
N MET A 51 -6.99 3.55 -16.34
CA MET A 51 -7.49 4.89 -16.13
C MET A 51 -7.77 5.07 -14.65
N LEU A 52 -7.02 5.99 -14.02
CA LEU A 52 -7.34 6.61 -12.73
C LEU A 52 -8.86 6.76 -12.59
N GLY A 53 -9.48 5.88 -11.80
CA GLY A 53 -10.92 5.93 -11.52
C GLY A 53 -11.71 4.65 -11.77
N THR A 54 -11.13 3.60 -12.37
CA THR A 54 -11.90 2.34 -12.52
C THR A 54 -12.07 1.59 -11.20
N ARG A 55 -13.22 0.90 -11.02
CA ARG A 55 -13.53 0.12 -9.81
C ARG A 55 -12.50 -0.99 -9.51
N GLY A 56 -11.81 -1.49 -10.55
CA GLY A 56 -10.75 -2.50 -10.43
C GLY A 56 -9.48 -1.98 -9.75
N GLU A 57 -8.99 -0.80 -10.16
CA GLU A 57 -7.83 -0.15 -9.54
C GLU A 57 -8.10 0.23 -8.09
N TYR A 58 -9.31 0.71 -7.78
CA TYR A 58 -9.72 0.99 -6.40
C TYR A 58 -9.55 -0.22 -5.49
N LYS A 59 -10.08 -1.37 -5.93
CA LYS A 59 -10.01 -2.60 -5.16
C LYS A 59 -8.56 -3.01 -4.93
N GLN A 60 -7.71 -2.88 -5.96
CA GLN A 60 -6.27 -3.14 -5.84
C GLN A 60 -5.58 -2.18 -4.86
N GLN A 61 -5.88 -0.89 -4.91
CA GLN A 61 -5.31 0.11 -4.00
C GLN A 61 -5.73 -0.12 -2.55
N VAL A 62 -7.01 -0.37 -2.31
CA VAL A 62 -7.54 -0.68 -0.98
C VAL A 62 -6.96 -2.00 -0.45
N ASP A 63 -6.87 -3.03 -1.29
CA ASP A 63 -6.29 -4.32 -0.89
C ASP A 63 -4.81 -4.19 -0.55
N ALA A 64 -4.06 -3.36 -1.30
CA ALA A 64 -2.66 -3.06 -1.01
C ALA A 64 -2.49 -2.35 0.34
N LEU A 65 -3.29 -1.31 0.61
CA LEU A 65 -3.27 -0.59 1.89
C LEU A 65 -3.71 -1.48 3.07
N LYS A 66 -4.69 -2.38 2.86
CA LYS A 66 -5.13 -3.36 3.86
C LYS A 66 -4.03 -4.38 4.17
N ARG A 67 -3.28 -4.84 3.16
CA ARG A 67 -2.09 -5.69 3.38
C ARG A 67 -1.02 -4.96 4.18
N GLN A 68 -0.73 -3.71 3.82
CA GLN A 68 0.24 -2.89 4.55
C GLN A 68 -0.20 -2.68 6.01
N SER A 69 -1.49 -2.43 6.24
CA SER A 69 -2.05 -2.27 7.59
C SER A 69 -1.85 -3.54 8.44
N ARG A 70 -2.13 -4.72 7.88
CA ARG A 70 -1.90 -6.01 8.57
C ARG A 70 -0.43 -6.25 8.89
N PHE A 71 0.46 -5.83 8.00
CA PHE A 71 1.90 -5.93 8.23
C PHE A 71 2.35 -5.03 9.39
N VAL A 72 1.86 -3.80 9.46
CA VAL A 72 2.14 -2.90 10.59
C VAL A 72 1.53 -3.44 11.90
N GLU A 73 0.32 -4.00 11.85
CA GLU A 73 -0.29 -4.68 13.02
C GLU A 73 0.57 -5.85 13.53
N PHE A 74 1.13 -6.64 12.62
CA PHE A 74 2.09 -7.69 12.98
C PHE A 74 3.37 -7.12 13.62
N GLN A 75 3.92 -6.03 13.09
CA GLN A 75 5.09 -5.38 13.69
C GLN A 75 4.82 -4.86 15.10
N ILE A 76 3.66 -4.24 15.32
CA ILE A 76 3.23 -3.78 16.65
C ILE A 76 3.18 -4.97 17.63
N SER A 77 2.54 -6.06 17.23
CA SER A 77 2.47 -7.28 18.06
C SER A 77 3.86 -7.85 18.36
N SER A 78 4.75 -7.89 17.36
CA SER A 78 6.12 -8.35 17.54
C SER A 78 6.90 -7.45 18.50
N LEU A 79 6.76 -6.13 18.41
CA LEU A 79 7.38 -5.18 19.34
C LEU A 79 6.83 -5.31 20.77
N GLU A 80 5.52 -5.54 20.91
CA GLU A 80 4.89 -5.76 22.21
C GLU A 80 5.40 -7.06 22.87
N GLN A 81 5.57 -8.12 22.08
CA GLN A 81 6.16 -9.38 22.56
C GLN A 81 7.64 -9.21 22.94
N GLN A 82 8.44 -8.55 22.10
CA GLN A 82 9.86 -8.28 22.38
C GLN A 82 10.03 -7.43 23.65
N LYS A 83 9.21 -6.37 23.79
CA LYS A 83 9.19 -5.56 25.02
C LYS A 83 8.97 -6.43 26.25
N GLN A 84 7.98 -7.31 26.21
CA GLN A 84 7.65 -8.18 27.33
C GLN A 84 8.85 -9.09 27.68
N GLN A 85 9.46 -9.73 26.69
CA GLN A 85 10.61 -10.62 26.88
C GLN A 85 11.82 -9.90 27.47
N ASP A 86 12.20 -8.75 26.91
CA ASP A 86 13.38 -8.00 27.35
C ASP A 86 13.19 -7.43 28.77
N VAL A 87 12.01 -6.88 29.04
CA VAL A 87 11.68 -6.34 30.37
C VAL A 87 11.62 -7.44 31.42
N GLU A 88 11.06 -8.60 31.08
CA GLU A 88 11.02 -9.76 31.98
C GLU A 88 12.42 -10.31 32.25
N ALA A 89 13.29 -10.37 31.24
CA ALA A 89 14.69 -10.75 31.41
C ALA A 89 15.40 -9.79 32.39
N LEU A 90 15.28 -8.48 32.20
CA LEU A 90 15.86 -7.47 33.10
C LEU A 90 15.27 -7.52 34.52
N LYS A 91 13.96 -7.73 34.66
CA LYS A 91 13.31 -7.94 35.98
C LYS A 91 13.83 -9.19 36.67
N SER A 92 14.12 -10.26 35.92
CA SER A 92 14.73 -11.47 36.45
C SER A 92 16.17 -11.23 36.92
N GLU A 93 16.94 -10.42 36.19
CA GLU A 93 18.29 -9.99 36.58
C GLU A 93 18.23 -9.15 37.86
N LEU A 94 17.28 -8.22 37.96
CA LEU A 94 17.10 -7.39 39.15
C LEU A 94 16.77 -8.22 40.38
N TYR A 95 15.93 -9.25 40.21
CA TYR A 95 15.62 -10.18 41.27
C TYR A 95 16.84 -10.99 41.74
N LYS A 96 17.66 -11.49 40.81
CA LYS A 96 18.91 -12.21 41.12
C LYS A 96 19.90 -11.29 41.83
N LEU A 97 20.08 -10.07 41.32
CA LEU A 97 20.98 -9.07 41.89
C LEU A 97 20.55 -8.72 43.32
N ARG A 98 19.26 -8.54 43.59
CA ARG A 98 18.76 -8.26 44.94
C ARG A 98 19.07 -9.37 45.95
N ARG A 99 19.23 -10.61 45.50
CA ARG A 99 19.59 -11.76 46.35
C ARG A 99 21.09 -11.83 46.66
N SER A 100 21.94 -11.14 45.92
CA SER A 100 23.40 -11.16 46.11
C SER A 100 23.93 -10.01 46.98
N PHE A 101 23.08 -9.36 47.77
CA PHE A 101 23.43 -8.21 48.63
C PHE A 101 24.23 -7.11 47.89
N PRO A 102 23.67 -6.54 46.81
CA PRO A 102 24.36 -5.59 45.94
C PRO A 102 24.42 -4.21 46.60
N LYS A 103 25.23 -3.32 46.06
CA LYS A 103 25.16 -1.89 46.41
C LYS A 103 23.86 -1.29 45.90
N ALA A 104 23.35 -0.26 46.60
CA ALA A 104 22.11 0.42 46.21
C ALA A 104 22.20 1.02 44.79
N GLU A 105 23.37 1.53 44.39
CA GLU A 105 23.62 2.09 43.06
C GLU A 105 23.39 1.07 41.93
N GLU A 106 23.81 -0.19 42.13
CA GLU A 106 23.64 -1.25 41.12
C GLU A 106 22.16 -1.58 40.88
N LEU A 107 21.34 -1.57 41.93
CA LEU A 107 19.89 -1.73 41.81
C LEU A 107 19.26 -0.57 41.05
N VAL A 108 19.69 0.67 41.31
CA VAL A 108 19.21 1.86 40.62
C VAL A 108 19.56 1.82 39.13
N VAL A 109 20.80 1.47 38.79
CA VAL A 109 21.25 1.37 37.40
C VAL A 109 20.41 0.35 36.62
N LEU A 110 20.15 -0.82 37.22
CA LEU A 110 19.36 -1.86 36.56
C LEU A 110 17.88 -1.47 36.45
N GLN A 111 17.32 -0.79 37.46
CA GLN A 111 15.97 -0.24 37.37
C GLN A 111 15.85 0.82 36.26
N GLN A 112 16.80 1.75 36.17
CA GLN A 112 16.85 2.75 35.09
C GLN A 112 16.94 2.08 33.71
N LYS A 113 17.67 0.96 33.59
CA LYS A 113 17.75 0.19 32.35
C LYS A 113 16.39 -0.41 31.97
N ILE A 114 15.62 -0.92 32.95
CA ILE A 114 14.24 -1.39 32.72
C ILE A 114 13.38 -0.25 32.20
N ASP A 115 13.36 0.89 32.91
CA ASP A 115 12.51 2.03 32.57
C ASP A 115 12.85 2.58 31.18
N ARG A 116 14.14 2.69 30.84
CA ARG A 116 14.60 3.11 29.52
C ARG A 116 14.19 2.12 28.42
N THR A 117 14.26 0.83 28.70
CA THR A 117 13.85 -0.22 27.74
C THR A 117 12.35 -0.14 27.48
N GLU A 118 11.54 0.02 28.53
CA GLU A 118 10.09 0.23 28.41
C GLU A 118 9.77 1.48 27.58
N GLN A 119 10.44 2.60 27.85
CA GLN A 119 10.26 3.85 27.09
C GLN A 119 10.58 3.67 25.60
N LEU A 120 11.74 3.09 25.27
CA LEU A 120 12.17 2.88 23.88
C LEU A 120 11.18 2.03 23.08
N TYR A 121 10.65 0.95 23.68
CA TYR A 121 9.64 0.13 23.02
C TYR A 121 8.31 0.88 22.89
N ASN A 122 7.88 1.60 23.93
CA ASN A 122 6.64 2.37 23.87
C ASN A 122 6.68 3.45 22.78
N GLU A 123 7.81 4.13 22.61
CA GLU A 123 8.02 5.10 21.52
C GLU A 123 7.89 4.45 20.13
N LYS A 124 8.56 3.32 19.92
CA LYS A 124 8.47 2.57 18.64
C LYS A 124 7.04 2.09 18.37
N ILE A 125 6.39 1.51 19.36
CA ILE A 125 4.99 1.05 19.25
C ILE A 125 4.06 2.22 18.95
N ALA A 126 4.26 3.39 19.58
CA ALA A 126 3.47 4.58 19.32
C ALA A 126 3.65 5.09 17.88
N ALA A 127 4.88 5.09 17.35
CA ALA A 127 5.16 5.45 15.97
C ALA A 127 4.45 4.51 14.98
N GLU A 128 4.52 3.20 15.20
CA GLU A 128 3.82 2.23 14.35
C GLU A 128 2.29 2.34 14.46
N LYS A 129 1.75 2.61 15.66
CA LYS A 129 0.32 2.89 15.85
C LYS A 129 -0.13 4.14 15.08
N ALA A 130 0.69 5.19 15.05
CA ALA A 130 0.41 6.39 14.25
C ALA A 130 0.44 6.08 12.73
N SER A 131 1.41 5.29 12.27
CA SER A 131 1.49 4.81 10.89
C SER A 131 0.23 4.02 10.49
N LEU A 132 -0.19 3.09 11.35
CA LEU A 132 -1.41 2.30 11.15
C LEU A 132 -2.66 3.18 11.08
N ALA A 133 -2.78 4.17 11.95
CA ALA A 133 -3.89 5.13 11.91
C ALA A 133 -3.92 5.90 10.58
N GLY A 134 -2.77 6.34 10.09
CA GLY A 134 -2.64 6.98 8.78
C GLY A 134 -3.09 6.07 7.62
N LEU A 135 -2.72 4.79 7.65
CA LEU A 135 -3.17 3.81 6.64
C LEU A 135 -4.69 3.58 6.69
N LYS A 136 -5.26 3.45 7.90
CA LYS A 136 -6.71 3.30 8.09
C LYS A 136 -7.49 4.53 7.58
N LEU A 137 -6.96 5.73 7.80
CA LEU A 137 -7.55 6.96 7.24
C LEU A 137 -7.52 6.98 5.72
N LYS A 138 -6.40 6.56 5.09
CA LYS A 138 -6.29 6.47 3.62
C LYS A 138 -7.30 5.48 3.04
N VAL A 139 -7.45 4.30 3.66
CA VAL A 139 -8.46 3.31 3.26
C VAL A 139 -9.86 3.90 3.36
N GLY A 140 -10.21 4.51 4.50
CA GLY A 140 -11.52 5.14 4.68
C GLY A 140 -11.78 6.31 3.72
N GLY A 141 -10.74 7.05 3.33
CA GLY A 141 -10.82 8.11 2.32
C GLY A 141 -11.17 7.55 0.93
N LEU A 142 -10.45 6.51 0.50
CA LEU A 142 -10.73 5.83 -0.78
C LEU A 142 -12.12 5.19 -0.78
N GLU A 143 -12.51 4.54 0.31
CA GLU A 143 -13.83 3.91 0.47
C GLU A 143 -14.97 4.94 0.31
N ARG A 144 -14.82 6.15 0.89
CA ARG A 144 -15.81 7.24 0.72
C ARG A 144 -15.82 7.82 -0.68
N GLN A 145 -14.64 8.05 -1.27
CA GLN A 145 -14.52 8.62 -2.62
C GLN A 145 -15.23 7.74 -3.67
N TYR A 146 -15.13 6.42 -3.54
CA TYR A 146 -15.79 5.48 -4.44
C TYR A 146 -17.24 5.15 -4.08
N ALA A 147 -17.70 5.45 -2.87
CA ALA A 147 -19.12 5.36 -2.52
C ALA A 147 -19.94 6.54 -3.10
N GLN A 148 -19.27 7.63 -3.48
CA GLN A 148 -19.88 8.84 -4.04
C GLN A 148 -19.86 8.90 -5.58
N ASN A 149 -19.09 8.00 -6.22
CA ASN A 149 -18.99 7.83 -7.68
C ASN A 149 -19.81 6.62 -8.14
#